data_AF-J9CJD5-F1
#
_entry.id   AF-J9CJD5-F1
#
_cell.length_a   1.000
_cell.length_b   1.000
_cell.length_c   1.000
_cell.angle_alpha   90.00
_cell.angle_beta   90.00
_cell.angle_gamma   90.00
#
_symmetry.space_group_name_H-M   'P 1'
#
loop_
_entity.id
_entity.type
_entity.pdbx_description
1 polymer ?
#
loop_
_entity_poly.entity_id
_entity_poly.type
_entity_poly.pdbx_seq_one_letter_code
_entity_poly.pdbx_strand_id
1 'polypeptide(L)'
;MTPEEFLNRHLPHKLQQLQQYVRQQAPRIVGQMAVNHVRNDFRSGGLTHNGFHRWPETRRQRSGSVQAAAQYGPLLSGRNHLMSSITAQPGEGRVRIYTDVEYAAIHNNGGTVHPRITPKMRKFAWAMYYRETGERPKGRRGKRRKSQPKAVSEEARRWKALALTRKQRLDIRIPQRQFLPPSISPELKKRIDERLEKDIVQILQS
;
A
#
# COMPACT_ATOMS: atom_id res chain seq x y z
N MET A 1 -41.17 5.50 35.32
CA MET A 1 -41.56 4.76 34.10
C MET A 1 -42.17 3.46 34.55
N THR A 2 -43.42 3.20 34.19
CA THR A 2 -44.04 1.91 34.48
C THR A 2 -43.51 0.83 33.52
N PRO A 3 -43.54 -0.45 33.88
CA PRO A 3 -43.13 -1.53 32.96
C PRO A 3 -43.89 -1.51 31.62
N GLU A 4 -45.17 -1.13 31.63
CA GLU A 4 -46.00 -1.05 30.42
C GLU A 4 -45.60 0.12 29.50
N GLU A 5 -45.27 1.28 30.05
CA GLU A 5 -44.77 2.42 29.27
C GLU A 5 -43.45 2.10 28.57
N PHE A 6 -42.56 1.37 29.26
CA PHE A 6 -41.29 0.93 28.68
C PHE A 6 -41.50 -0.01 27.50
N LEU A 7 -42.32 -1.05 27.68
CA LEU A 7 -42.57 -2.07 26.67
C LEU A 7 -43.26 -1.50 25.43
N ASN A 8 -44.23 -0.60 25.61
CA ASN A 8 -45.07 -0.12 24.51
C ASN A 8 -44.49 1.09 23.78
N ARG A 9 -43.67 1.94 24.43
CA ARG A 9 -43.14 3.17 23.81
C ARG A 9 -41.63 3.17 23.65
N HIS A 10 -40.88 2.80 24.68
CA HIS A 10 -39.41 2.94 24.67
C HIS A 10 -38.69 1.78 23.96
N LEU A 11 -39.15 0.55 24.16
CA LEU A 11 -38.53 -0.63 23.56
C LEU A 11 -38.58 -0.62 22.02
N PRO A 12 -39.74 -0.35 21.36
CA PRO A 12 -39.79 -0.32 19.89
C PRO A 12 -38.89 0.76 19.28
N HIS A 13 -38.83 1.93 19.90
CA HIS A 13 -37.96 3.02 19.47
C HIS A 13 -36.47 2.65 19.57
N LYS A 14 -36.05 2.03 20.68
CA LYS A 14 -34.68 1.54 20.86
C LYS A 14 -34.32 0.46 19.83
N LEU A 15 -35.23 -0.47 19.56
CA LEU A 15 -35.04 -1.49 18.53
C LEU A 15 -34.87 -0.86 17.15
N GLN A 16 -35.67 0.15 16.81
CA GLN A 16 -35.55 0.88 15.54
C GLN A 16 -34.20 1.61 15.44
N GLN A 17 -33.75 2.28 16.49
CA GLN A 17 -32.45 2.95 16.54
C GLN A 17 -31.30 1.95 16.36
N LEU A 18 -31.37 0.80 17.03
CA LEU A 18 -30.36 -0.26 16.92
C LEU A 18 -30.34 -0.86 15.50
N GLN A 19 -31.51 -1.11 14.90
CA GLN A 19 -31.60 -1.57 13.51
C GLN A 19 -30.98 -0.56 12.54
N GLN A 20 -31.30 0.73 12.69
CA GLN A 20 -30.73 1.79 11.86
C GLN A 20 -29.20 1.87 12.03
N TYR A 21 -28.72 1.79 13.27
CA TYR A 21 -27.29 1.79 13.57
C TYR A 21 -26.58 0.62 12.87
N VAL A 22 -27.03 -0.61 13.09
CA VAL A 22 -26.43 -1.83 12.52
C VAL A 22 -26.44 -1.81 11.00
N ARG A 23 -27.54 -1.36 10.39
CA ARG A 23 -27.70 -1.39 8.92
C ARG A 23 -26.93 -0.28 8.22
N GLN A 24 -26.84 0.92 8.81
CA GLN A 24 -26.37 2.11 8.10
C GLN A 24 -25.13 2.76 8.70
N GLN A 25 -25.04 2.85 10.04
CA GLN A 25 -24.00 3.62 10.72
C GLN A 25 -22.77 2.77 11.02
N ALA A 26 -22.96 1.60 11.62
CA ALA A 26 -21.89 0.66 11.96
C ALA A 26 -21.01 0.31 10.74
N PRO A 27 -21.56 -0.02 9.55
CA PRO A 27 -20.75 -0.33 8.38
C PRO A 27 -19.84 0.82 7.93
N ARG A 28 -20.27 2.08 8.07
CA ARG A 28 -19.44 3.25 7.72
C ARG A 28 -18.27 3.41 8.68
N ILE A 29 -18.53 3.26 9.99
CA ILE A 29 -17.51 3.35 11.04
C ILE A 29 -16.50 2.21 10.87
N VAL A 30 -16.99 0.98 10.74
CA VAL A 30 -16.15 -0.22 10.53
C VAL A 30 -15.32 -0.10 9.26
N GLY A 31 -15.89 0.40 8.16
CA GLY A 31 -15.16 0.65 6.93
C GLY A 31 -14.02 1.63 7.09
N GLN A 32 -14.25 2.75 7.78
CA GLN A 32 -13.19 3.71 8.07
C GLN A 32 -12.09 3.11 8.96
N MET A 33 -12.47 2.33 9.97
CA MET A 33 -11.53 1.63 10.85
C MET A 33 -10.66 0.65 10.08
N ALA A 34 -11.25 -0.15 9.18
CA ALA A 34 -10.53 -1.12 8.38
C ALA A 34 -9.58 -0.45 7.37
N VAL A 35 -10.00 0.61 6.69
CA VAL A 35 -9.12 1.41 5.81
C VAL A 35 -7.95 2.00 6.60
N ASN A 36 -8.22 2.56 7.78
CA ASN A 36 -7.18 3.11 8.63
C ASN A 36 -6.21 2.03 9.12
N HIS A 37 -6.70 0.85 9.49
CA HIS A 37 -5.88 -0.30 9.88
C HIS A 37 -4.88 -0.67 8.79
N VAL A 38 -5.36 -0.89 7.56
CA VAL A 38 -4.50 -1.21 6.42
C VAL A 38 -3.52 -0.07 6.14
N ARG A 39 -3.96 1.20 6.15
CA ARG A 39 -3.05 2.34 5.92
C ARG A 39 -1.99 2.48 7.01
N ASN A 40 -2.28 2.12 8.24
CA ASN A 40 -1.30 2.10 9.33
C ASN A 40 -0.29 0.98 9.14
N ASP A 41 -0.74 -0.21 8.72
CA ASP A 41 0.13 -1.32 8.32
C ASP A 41 1.14 -0.91 7.23
N PHE A 42 0.67 -0.17 6.21
CA PHE A 42 1.55 0.44 5.20
C PHE A 42 2.61 1.36 5.81
N ARG A 43 2.23 2.25 6.73
CA ARG A 43 3.16 3.17 7.40
C ARG A 43 4.18 2.43 8.28
N SER A 44 3.74 1.38 8.97
CA SER A 44 4.59 0.50 9.77
C SER A 44 5.47 -0.42 8.93
N GLY A 45 5.18 -0.57 7.64
CA GLY A 45 5.94 -1.37 6.69
C GLY A 45 5.73 -2.88 6.87
N GLY A 46 4.52 -3.30 7.23
CA GLY A 46 4.18 -4.70 7.46
C GLY A 46 2.67 -4.94 7.50
N LEU A 47 2.27 -6.16 7.87
CA LEU A 47 0.89 -6.60 8.02
C LEU A 47 0.62 -6.95 9.49
N THR A 48 -0.44 -6.40 10.07
CA THR A 48 -0.93 -6.80 11.40
C THR A 48 -2.08 -7.79 11.24
N HIS A 49 -1.79 -9.08 11.38
CA HIS A 49 -2.75 -10.18 11.29
C HIS A 49 -2.21 -11.40 12.04
N ASN A 50 -2.71 -11.64 13.26
CA ASN A 50 -2.14 -12.62 14.21
C ASN A 50 -0.70 -12.26 14.63
N GLY A 51 -0.48 -10.99 14.92
CA GLY A 51 0.83 -10.39 15.15
C GLY A 51 1.29 -9.53 13.97
N PHE A 52 2.41 -8.83 14.18
CA PHE A 52 2.99 -7.94 13.18
C PHE A 52 4.04 -8.66 12.34
N HIS A 53 3.80 -8.71 11.03
CA HIS A 53 4.68 -9.33 10.04
C HIS A 53 5.29 -8.27 9.13
N ARG A 54 6.60 -8.03 9.27
CA ARG A 54 7.30 -7.02 8.45
C ARG A 54 7.38 -7.45 6.99
N TRP A 55 7.13 -6.52 6.07
CA TRP A 55 7.25 -6.82 4.64
C TRP A 55 8.70 -6.99 4.20
N PRO A 56 8.97 -7.86 3.21
CA PRO A 56 10.27 -7.98 2.59
C PRO A 56 10.83 -6.65 2.11
N GLU A 57 12.05 -6.35 2.56
CA GLU A 57 12.78 -5.15 2.18
C GLU A 57 12.97 -5.05 0.66
N THR A 58 12.96 -3.81 0.18
CA THR A 58 13.22 -3.54 -1.22
C THR A 58 14.73 -3.47 -1.49
N ARG A 59 15.14 -3.80 -2.73
CA ARG A 59 16.53 -3.58 -3.19
C ARG A 59 16.99 -2.13 -3.01
N ARG A 60 16.05 -1.19 -3.11
CA ARG A 60 16.27 0.24 -2.92
C ARG A 60 16.73 0.56 -1.49
N GLN A 61 16.08 -0.02 -0.49
CA GLN A 61 16.47 0.14 0.92
C GLN A 61 17.85 -0.47 1.21
N ARG A 62 18.22 -1.54 0.50
CA ARG A 62 19.53 -2.19 0.64
C ARG A 62 20.67 -1.51 -0.12
N SER A 63 20.39 -0.47 -0.90
CA SER A 63 21.40 0.16 -1.76
C SER A 63 22.42 1.05 -1.01
N GLY A 64 22.18 1.35 0.27
CA GLY A 64 23.00 2.30 1.04
C GLY A 64 22.90 3.75 0.57
N SER A 65 21.99 4.04 -0.38
CA SER A 65 21.77 5.39 -0.89
C SER A 65 21.16 6.30 0.19
N VAL A 66 21.66 7.53 0.29
CA VAL A 66 21.17 8.55 1.22
C VAL A 66 19.95 9.30 0.67
N GLN A 67 19.55 9.03 -0.59
CA GLN A 67 18.42 9.71 -1.21
C GLN A 67 17.10 9.39 -0.49
N ALA A 68 16.18 10.37 -0.43
CA ALA A 68 14.87 10.20 0.19
C ALA A 68 14.11 8.95 -0.31
N ALA A 69 14.27 8.62 -1.60
CA ALA A 69 13.69 7.42 -2.17
C ALA A 69 14.11 6.14 -1.42
N ALA A 70 15.38 6.05 -1.00
CA ALA A 70 15.93 4.89 -0.29
C ALA A 70 15.36 4.68 1.11
N GLN A 71 14.87 5.75 1.73
CA GLN A 71 14.32 5.73 3.09
C GLN A 71 12.86 5.25 3.14
N TYR A 72 12.12 5.30 2.03
CA TYR A 72 10.74 4.81 2.01
C TYR A 72 10.67 3.30 2.22
N GLY A 73 9.72 2.89 3.09
CA GLY A 73 9.39 1.49 3.34
C GLY A 73 8.87 0.73 2.11
N PRO A 74 8.71 -0.59 2.20
CA PRO A 74 8.12 -1.38 1.13
C PRO A 74 6.70 -0.88 0.81
N LEU A 75 6.31 -0.93 -0.47
CA LEU A 75 5.04 -0.41 -0.99
C LEU A 75 4.79 1.10 -0.84
N LEU A 76 5.72 1.83 -0.23
CA LEU A 76 5.67 3.28 -0.10
C LEU A 76 6.60 3.99 -1.09
N SER A 77 6.21 5.21 -1.42
CA SER A 77 6.93 6.13 -2.32
C SER A 77 6.47 7.56 -2.07
N GLY A 78 7.06 8.55 -2.74
CA GLY A 78 6.63 9.95 -2.58
C GLY A 78 5.14 10.23 -2.85
N ARG A 79 4.43 9.38 -3.61
CA ARG A 79 2.99 9.56 -3.94
C ARG A 79 2.04 8.56 -3.28
N ASN A 80 2.54 7.50 -2.62
CA ASN A 80 1.77 6.48 -1.88
C ASN A 80 0.45 6.00 -2.51
N HIS A 81 0.39 5.87 -3.85
CA HIS A 81 -0.85 5.61 -4.59
C HIS A 81 -1.60 4.34 -4.14
N LEU A 82 -0.88 3.21 -3.95
CA LEU A 82 -1.51 1.96 -3.51
C LEU A 82 -2.17 2.09 -2.13
N MET A 83 -1.46 2.69 -1.17
CA MET A 83 -2.00 2.94 0.18
C MET A 83 -3.22 3.86 0.15
N SER A 84 -3.17 4.92 -0.67
CA SER A 84 -4.28 5.87 -0.81
C SER A 84 -5.49 5.26 -1.49
N SER A 85 -5.28 4.31 -2.41
CA SER A 85 -6.35 3.63 -3.16
C SER A 85 -7.18 2.62 -2.35
N ILE A 86 -6.75 2.28 -1.12
CA ILE A 86 -7.53 1.38 -0.26
C ILE A 86 -8.81 2.09 0.16
N THR A 87 -9.95 1.48 -0.19
CA THR A 87 -11.30 2.03 0.04
C THR A 87 -12.22 0.97 0.64
N ALA A 88 -13.21 1.45 1.40
CA ALA A 88 -14.32 0.66 1.90
C ALA A 88 -15.59 0.95 1.11
N GLN A 89 -16.38 -0.09 0.83
CA GLN A 89 -17.75 0.00 0.38
C GLN A 89 -18.66 -0.56 1.49
N PRO A 90 -19.26 0.31 2.32
CA PRO A 90 -20.28 -0.07 3.28
C PRO A 90 -21.55 -0.55 2.55
N GLY A 91 -22.14 -1.65 3.03
CA GLY A 91 -23.46 -2.12 2.64
C GLY A 91 -24.31 -2.39 3.88
N GLU A 92 -25.50 -2.95 3.69
CA GLU A 92 -26.41 -3.26 4.80
C GLU A 92 -25.80 -4.34 5.72
N GLY A 93 -25.38 -3.93 6.92
CA GLY A 93 -24.78 -4.82 7.93
C GLY A 93 -23.42 -5.43 7.55
N ARG A 94 -22.79 -4.97 6.47
CA ARG A 94 -21.50 -5.52 6.00
C ARG A 94 -20.59 -4.46 5.38
N VAL A 95 -19.30 -4.75 5.31
CA VAL A 95 -18.31 -3.87 4.69
C VAL A 95 -17.38 -4.67 3.79
N ARG A 96 -17.16 -4.17 2.57
CA ARG A 96 -16.13 -4.69 1.67
C ARG A 96 -14.95 -3.72 1.61
N ILE A 97 -13.73 -4.21 1.83
CA ILE A 97 -12.49 -3.43 1.65
C ILE A 97 -11.80 -3.90 0.38
N TYR A 98 -11.34 -2.97 -0.45
CA TYR A 98 -10.71 -3.31 -1.73
C TYR A 98 -9.81 -2.17 -2.25
N THR A 99 -9.14 -2.45 -3.37
CA THR A 99 -8.39 -1.49 -4.19
C THR A 99 -8.55 -1.88 -5.65
N ASP A 100 -8.73 -0.89 -6.52
CA ASP A 100 -8.88 -1.09 -7.97
C ASP A 100 -7.56 -0.92 -8.73
N VAL A 101 -6.44 -0.80 -8.01
CA VAL A 101 -5.13 -0.61 -8.63
C VAL A 101 -4.68 -1.92 -9.26
N GLU A 102 -4.46 -1.93 -10.58
CA GLU A 102 -4.13 -3.14 -11.36
C GLU A 102 -2.92 -3.92 -10.80
N TYR A 103 -1.88 -3.22 -10.35
CA TYR A 103 -0.66 -3.84 -9.81
C TYR A 103 -0.78 -4.23 -8.32
N ALA A 104 -1.93 -4.02 -7.68
CA ALA A 104 -2.17 -4.39 -6.29
C ALA A 104 -2.01 -5.90 -6.08
N ALA A 105 -2.60 -6.70 -6.98
CA ALA A 105 -2.61 -8.16 -6.87
C ALA A 105 -1.20 -8.76 -6.85
N ILE A 106 -0.31 -8.29 -7.73
CA ILE A 106 1.08 -8.80 -7.79
C ILE A 106 1.90 -8.43 -6.55
N HIS A 107 1.58 -7.32 -5.88
CA HIS A 107 2.19 -6.97 -4.60
C HIS A 107 1.59 -7.74 -3.42
N ASN A 108 0.30 -8.02 -3.46
CA ASN A 108 -0.39 -8.76 -2.40
C ASN A 108 0.03 -10.23 -2.38
N ASN A 109 0.03 -10.87 -3.56
CA ASN A 109 0.23 -12.31 -3.71
C ASN A 109 1.67 -12.68 -4.05
N GLY A 110 2.47 -11.71 -4.51
CA GLY A 110 3.78 -11.98 -5.10
C GLY A 110 3.66 -12.62 -6.48
N GLY A 111 4.79 -12.78 -7.16
CA GLY A 111 4.84 -13.45 -8.46
C GLY A 111 5.98 -12.94 -9.33
N THR A 112 5.97 -13.37 -10.60
CA THR A 112 6.96 -12.96 -11.58
C THR A 112 6.26 -12.24 -12.73
N VAL A 113 6.80 -11.09 -13.13
CA VAL A 113 6.30 -10.33 -14.28
C VAL A 113 7.35 -10.30 -15.38
N HIS A 114 6.86 -10.33 -16.62
CA HIS A 114 7.70 -10.37 -17.82
C HIS A 114 7.49 -9.15 -18.73
N PRO A 115 7.78 -7.91 -18.29
CA PRO A 115 7.55 -6.72 -19.10
C PRO A 115 8.46 -6.69 -20.32
N ARG A 116 7.93 -6.22 -21.45
CA ARG A 116 8.68 -6.06 -22.70
C ARG A 116 9.64 -4.86 -22.60
N ILE A 117 10.89 -5.06 -23.01
CA ILE A 117 11.90 -4.01 -23.03
C ILE A 117 11.68 -3.10 -24.23
N THR A 118 11.34 -1.85 -23.97
CA THR A 118 11.09 -0.84 -25.02
C THR A 118 12.34 -0.01 -25.34
N PRO A 119 12.44 0.59 -26.54
CA PRO A 119 13.50 1.54 -26.84
C PRO A 119 13.54 2.73 -25.86
N LYS A 120 12.37 3.19 -25.36
CA LYS A 120 12.29 4.23 -24.33
C LYS A 120 12.99 3.81 -23.03
N MET A 121 12.83 2.56 -22.60
CA MET A 121 13.53 2.02 -21.41
C MET A 121 15.05 2.00 -21.60
N ARG A 122 15.54 1.60 -22.79
CA ARG A 122 16.98 1.63 -23.09
C ARG A 122 17.54 3.06 -23.10
N LYS A 123 16.79 4.01 -23.68
CA LYS A 123 17.14 5.44 -23.66
C LYS A 123 17.19 5.99 -22.23
N PHE A 124 16.24 5.59 -21.39
CA PHE A 124 16.23 5.95 -19.97
C PHE A 124 17.45 5.37 -19.24
N ALA A 125 17.77 4.10 -19.45
CA ALA A 125 18.96 3.47 -18.85
C ALA A 125 20.27 4.20 -19.25
N TRP A 126 20.39 4.64 -20.51
CA TRP A 126 21.50 5.51 -20.92
C TRP A 126 21.50 6.85 -20.19
N ALA A 127 20.36 7.52 -20.07
CA ALA A 127 20.25 8.78 -19.36
C ALA A 127 20.71 8.65 -17.89
N MET A 128 20.33 7.56 -17.23
CA MET A 128 20.77 7.25 -15.86
C MET A 128 22.27 7.00 -15.79
N TYR A 129 22.83 6.20 -16.71
CA TYR A 129 24.29 5.97 -16.79
C TYR A 129 25.07 7.29 -16.89
N TYR A 130 24.65 8.19 -17.79
CA TYR A 130 25.28 9.49 -17.98
C TYR A 130 25.13 10.41 -16.76
N ARG A 131 23.99 10.33 -16.06
CA ARG A 131 23.77 11.06 -14.81
C ARG A 131 24.74 10.62 -13.71
N GLU A 132 24.91 9.31 -13.53
CA GLU A 132 25.78 8.76 -12.48
C GLU A 132 27.28 8.94 -12.79
N THR A 133 27.67 8.83 -14.06
CA THR A 133 29.08 8.97 -14.48
C THR A 133 29.49 10.42 -14.75
N GLY A 134 28.54 11.32 -14.97
CA GLY A 134 28.78 12.66 -15.49
C GLY A 134 29.25 12.68 -16.96
N GLU A 135 29.31 11.52 -17.62
CA GLU A 135 29.66 11.42 -19.03
C GLU A 135 28.57 12.03 -19.92
N ARG A 136 28.95 12.62 -21.05
CA ARG A 136 28.00 13.14 -22.04
C ARG A 136 27.77 12.13 -23.17
N PRO A 137 26.55 12.05 -23.74
CA PRO A 137 26.29 11.25 -24.93
C PRO A 137 27.23 11.63 -26.09
N LYS A 138 27.70 10.64 -26.84
CA LYS A 138 28.51 10.88 -28.06
C LYS A 138 27.69 11.69 -29.06
N GLY A 139 28.20 12.85 -29.49
CA GLY A 139 27.58 13.71 -30.52
C GLY A 139 27.11 15.10 -30.06
N ARG A 140 27.06 15.41 -28.76
CA ARG A 140 26.80 16.79 -28.29
C ARG A 140 28.08 17.64 -28.34
N ARG A 141 28.12 18.67 -29.21
CA ARG A 141 29.22 19.65 -29.29
C ARG A 141 29.26 20.52 -28.02
N GLY A 142 30.45 20.62 -27.39
CA GLY A 142 30.73 21.46 -26.23
C GLY A 142 31.91 20.93 -25.39
N LYS A 143 32.66 21.83 -24.71
CA LYS A 143 33.87 21.50 -23.92
C LYS A 143 33.64 20.28 -23.00
N ARG A 144 34.44 19.23 -23.19
CA ARG A 144 34.53 18.08 -22.28
C ARG A 144 34.94 18.59 -20.90
N ARG A 145 34.08 18.49 -19.88
CA ARG A 145 34.55 18.57 -18.50
C ARG A 145 35.47 17.36 -18.29
N LYS A 146 36.77 17.59 -18.07
CA LYS A 146 37.72 16.53 -17.68
C LYS A 146 37.34 16.04 -16.28
N SER A 147 36.42 15.09 -16.19
CA SER A 147 36.23 14.31 -14.96
C SER A 147 37.29 13.22 -14.95
N GLN A 148 38.09 13.14 -13.88
CA GLN A 148 38.98 12.02 -13.61
C GLN A 148 38.21 10.69 -13.79
N PRO A 149 38.87 9.60 -14.22
CA PRO A 149 38.24 8.28 -14.33
C PRO A 149 37.89 7.79 -12.93
N LYS A 150 36.76 8.24 -12.39
CA LYS A 150 36.18 7.68 -11.18
C LYS A 150 35.81 6.23 -11.52
N ALA A 151 36.22 5.30 -10.66
CA ALA A 151 35.79 3.92 -10.74
C ALA A 151 34.27 3.90 -10.96
N VAL A 152 33.84 3.35 -12.10
CA VAL A 152 32.42 3.35 -12.48
C VAL A 152 31.64 2.67 -11.35
N SER A 153 30.75 3.42 -10.70
CA SER A 153 29.88 2.90 -9.64
C SER A 153 29.17 1.64 -10.11
N GLU A 154 28.94 0.68 -9.20
CA GLU A 154 28.22 -0.55 -9.52
C GLU A 154 26.85 -0.24 -10.14
N GLU A 155 26.19 0.83 -9.67
CA GLU A 155 24.92 1.28 -10.21
C GLU A 155 25.03 1.76 -11.67
N ALA A 156 26.07 2.52 -12.00
CA ALA A 156 26.34 2.94 -13.38
C ALA A 156 26.59 1.73 -14.29
N ARG A 157 27.34 0.71 -13.83
CA ARG A 157 27.52 -0.52 -14.61
C ARG A 157 26.20 -1.23 -14.89
N ARG A 158 25.29 -1.30 -13.90
CA ARG A 158 23.95 -1.89 -14.07
C ARG A 158 23.11 -1.11 -15.10
N TRP A 159 23.13 0.22 -15.05
CA TRP A 159 22.44 1.06 -16.05
C TRP A 159 22.95 0.83 -17.47
N LYS A 160 24.27 0.74 -17.65
CA LYS A 160 24.88 0.43 -18.95
C LYS A 160 24.48 -0.96 -19.47
N ALA A 161 24.48 -1.97 -18.58
CA ALA A 161 24.05 -3.33 -18.93
C ALA A 161 22.57 -3.38 -19.36
N LEU A 162 21.69 -2.65 -18.66
CA LEU A 162 20.27 -2.53 -19.03
C LEU A 162 20.09 -1.82 -20.38
N ALA A 163 20.91 -0.81 -20.68
CA ALA A 163 20.82 -0.08 -21.93
C ALA A 163 21.24 -0.92 -23.15
N LEU A 164 22.25 -1.79 -22.95
CA LEU A 164 22.83 -2.66 -23.98
C LEU A 164 22.18 -4.05 -24.08
N THR A 165 21.19 -4.34 -23.22
CA THR A 165 20.58 -5.68 -23.20
C THR A 165 19.92 -6.04 -24.52
N ARG A 166 20.24 -7.23 -25.02
CA ARG A 166 19.59 -7.85 -26.21
C ARG A 166 18.27 -8.54 -25.86
N LYS A 167 17.97 -8.71 -24.57
CA LYS A 167 16.73 -9.34 -24.11
C LYS A 167 15.52 -8.56 -24.61
N GLN A 168 14.44 -9.27 -24.94
CA GLN A 168 13.16 -8.65 -25.32
C GLN A 168 12.23 -8.47 -24.12
N ARG A 169 12.37 -9.30 -23.08
CA ARG A 169 11.59 -9.24 -21.83
C ARG A 169 12.52 -9.29 -20.63
N LEU A 170 12.09 -8.70 -19.52
CA LEU A 170 12.77 -8.81 -18.23
C LEU A 170 12.07 -9.86 -17.38
N ASP A 171 12.82 -10.57 -16.54
CA ASP A 171 12.25 -11.47 -15.53
C ASP A 171 12.35 -10.79 -14.17
N ILE A 172 11.22 -10.35 -13.64
CA ILE A 172 11.17 -9.58 -12.39
C ILE A 172 10.35 -10.36 -11.36
N ARG A 173 11.03 -10.90 -10.35
CA ARG A 173 10.40 -11.53 -9.19
C ARG A 173 9.98 -10.47 -8.16
N ILE A 174 8.69 -10.39 -7.89
CA ILE A 174 8.08 -9.53 -6.88
C ILE A 174 7.77 -10.39 -5.66
N PRO A 175 8.31 -10.06 -4.47
CA PRO A 175 8.00 -10.81 -3.25
C PRO A 175 6.55 -10.57 -2.84
N GLN A 176 5.93 -11.60 -2.27
CA GLN A 176 4.65 -11.49 -1.59
C GLN A 176 4.81 -10.58 -0.37
N ARG A 177 3.98 -9.54 -0.29
CA ARG A 177 3.95 -8.66 0.89
C ARG A 177 2.69 -8.86 1.70
N GLN A 178 1.57 -9.13 1.05
CA GLN A 178 0.25 -9.27 1.67
C GLN A 178 -0.11 -8.03 2.53
N PHE A 179 -0.95 -7.16 1.97
CA PHE A 179 -1.42 -5.94 2.64
C PHE A 179 -2.94 -5.92 2.79
N LEU A 180 -3.65 -6.74 2.01
CA LEU A 180 -5.06 -7.06 2.19
C LEU A 180 -5.19 -8.58 2.34
N PRO A 181 -5.23 -9.09 3.58
CA PRO A 181 -5.50 -10.51 3.82
C PRO A 181 -6.96 -10.86 3.45
N PRO A 182 -7.24 -12.13 3.14
CA PRO A 182 -8.60 -12.57 2.78
C PRO A 182 -9.57 -12.52 3.97
N SER A 183 -9.06 -12.62 5.20
CA SER A 183 -9.82 -12.57 6.44
C SER A 183 -9.46 -11.33 7.27
N ILE A 184 -10.39 -10.89 8.10
CA ILE A 184 -10.18 -9.80 9.05
C ILE A 184 -9.11 -10.19 10.08
N SER A 185 -8.22 -9.27 10.43
CA SER A 185 -7.25 -9.50 11.50
C SER A 185 -7.93 -9.52 12.87
N PRO A 186 -7.53 -10.40 13.81
CA PRO A 186 -8.11 -10.42 15.14
C PRO A 186 -7.94 -9.09 15.89
N GLU A 187 -6.83 -8.39 15.65
CA GLU A 187 -6.55 -7.07 16.25
C GLU A 187 -7.54 -6.01 15.77
N LEU A 188 -7.88 -6.02 14.48
CA LEU A 188 -8.90 -5.14 13.94
C LEU A 188 -10.29 -5.56 14.42
N LYS A 189 -10.58 -6.87 14.43
CA LYS A 189 -11.86 -7.41 14.90
C LYS A 189 -12.13 -6.98 16.33
N LYS A 190 -11.17 -7.15 17.24
CA LYS A 190 -11.29 -6.72 18.65
C LYS A 190 -11.62 -5.24 18.77
N ARG A 191 -10.92 -4.37 18.03
CA ARG A 191 -11.18 -2.92 18.04
C ARG A 191 -12.56 -2.57 17.51
N ILE A 192 -13.02 -3.29 16.48
CA ILE A 192 -14.38 -3.13 15.95
C ILE A 192 -15.40 -3.56 17.00
N ASP A 193 -15.24 -4.73 17.60
CA ASP A 193 -16.16 -5.27 18.60
C ASP A 193 -16.30 -4.28 19.78
N GLU A 194 -15.18 -3.81 20.34
CA GLU A 194 -15.16 -2.80 21.41
C GLU A 194 -15.88 -1.49 21.01
N ARG A 195 -15.70 -1.07 19.75
CA ARG A 195 -16.37 0.14 19.24
C ARG A 195 -17.88 -0.07 19.09
N LEU A 196 -18.30 -1.19 18.51
CA LEU A 196 -19.70 -1.50 18.30
C LEU A 196 -20.43 -1.71 19.62
N GLU A 197 -19.81 -2.40 20.58
CA GLU A 197 -20.35 -2.59 21.93
C GLU A 197 -20.60 -1.24 22.61
N LYS A 198 -19.62 -0.34 22.58
CA LYS A 198 -19.77 1.01 23.14
C LYS A 198 -20.94 1.78 22.51
N ASP A 199 -21.02 1.78 21.19
CA ASP A 199 -22.08 2.48 20.46
C ASP A 199 -23.47 1.86 20.76
N ILE A 200 -23.57 0.53 20.85
CA ILE A 200 -24.82 -0.18 21.20
C ILE A 200 -25.25 0.15 22.63
N VAL A 201 -24.33 0.09 23.59
CA VAL A 201 -24.61 0.43 25.00
C VAL A 201 -25.12 1.86 25.09
N GLN A 202 -24.52 2.80 24.36
CA GLN A 202 -24.97 4.18 24.33
C GLN A 202 -26.41 4.33 23.79
N ILE A 203 -26.78 3.60 22.73
CA ILE A 203 -28.16 3.57 22.20
C ILE A 203 -29.14 2.98 23.24
N LEU A 204 -28.72 1.94 23.95
CA LEU A 204 -29.56 1.32 24.97
C LEU A 204 -29.71 2.21 26.21
N GLN A 205 -28.75 3.07 26.51
CA GLN A 205 -28.75 3.98 27.65
C GLN A 205 -29.36 5.36 27.35
N SER A 206 -29.40 5.79 26.08
CA SER A 206 -30.08 7.02 25.64
C SER A 206 -31.59 6.94 25.75
#